data_AF-A0A9D1WP16-F1
#
_entry.id   AF-A0A9D1WP16-F1
#
_cell.length_a   1.000
_cell.length_b   1.000
_cell.length_c   1.000
_cell.angle_alpha   90.00
_cell.angle_beta   90.00
_cell.angle_gamma   90.00
#
_symmetry.space_group_name_H-M   'P 1'
#
loop_
_entity.id
_entity.type
_entity.pdbx_description
1 polymer ?
#
loop_
_entity_poly.entity_id
_entity_poly.type
_entity_poly.pdbx_seq_one_letter_code
_entity_poly.pdbx_strand_id
1 'polypeptide(L)' 'MVKSGTLILHTAARLVMPLQLLFSVFLLLRGHDEPGGGFIAGLVAAGA' A
#
# COMPACT_ATOMS: atom_id res chain seq x y z
N MET A 1 -11.83 -17.74 5.48
CA MET A 1 -11.38 -19.12 5.17
C MET A 1 -10.30 -19.03 4.09
N VAL A 2 -9.03 -19.24 4.45
CA VAL A 2 -7.90 -19.19 3.51
C VAL A 2 -7.86 -20.52 2.76
N LYS A 3 -7.88 -20.50 1.42
CA LYS A 3 -7.70 -21.72 0.63
C LYS A 3 -6.23 -22.15 0.70
N SER A 4 -5.96 -23.46 0.82
CA SER A 4 -4.58 -23.97 1.00
C SER A 4 -3.61 -23.51 -0.10
N GLY A 5 -4.09 -23.33 -1.34
CA GLY A 5 -3.28 -22.83 -2.46
C GLY A 5 -2.93 -21.33 -2.41
N THR A 6 -3.53 -20.55 -1.51
CA THR A 6 -3.31 -19.10 -1.38
C THR A 6 -2.73 -18.69 -0.03
N LEU A 7 -2.29 -19.64 0.80
CA LEU A 7 -1.84 -19.37 2.17
C LEU A 7 -0.70 -18.34 2.22
N ILE A 8 0.30 -18.49 1.37
CA ILE A 8 1.45 -17.58 1.31
C ILE A 8 1.00 -16.18 0.87
N LEU A 9 0.24 -16.09 -0.22
CA LEU A 9 -0.27 -14.81 -0.74
C LEU A 9 -1.16 -14.10 0.28
N HIS A 10 -2.05 -14.83 0.95
CA HIS A 10 -2.97 -14.26 1.94
C HIS A 10 -2.22 -13.74 3.18
N THR A 11 -1.20 -14.48 3.62
CA THR A 11 -0.35 -14.07 4.75
C THR A 11 0.49 -12.85 4.39
N ALA A 12 1.10 -12.85 3.20
CA ALA A 12 1.88 -11.72 2.70
C ALA A 12 1.01 -10.47 2.52
N ALA A 13 -0.16 -10.60 1.88
CA ALA A 13 -1.10 -9.50 1.71
C ALA A 13 -1.48 -8.88 3.06
N ARG A 14 -1.76 -9.69 4.09
CA ARG A 14 -2.10 -9.16 5.42
C ARG A 14 -1.00 -8.28 6.04
N LEU A 15 0.26 -8.50 5.68
CA LEU A 15 1.39 -7.69 6.14
C LEU A 15 1.67 -6.50 5.22
N VAL A 16 1.58 -6.69 3.91
CA VAL A 16 1.94 -5.66 2.91
C VAL A 16 0.85 -4.60 2.78
N MET A 17 -0.42 -4.95 2.95
CA MET A 17 -1.56 -4.02 2.89
C MET A 17 -1.40 -2.79 3.80
N PRO A 18 -1.20 -2.93 5.13
CA PRO A 18 -1.01 -1.76 6.00
C PRO A 18 0.27 -0.97 5.67
N LEU A 19 1.32 -1.64 5.18
CA LEU A 19 2.55 -0.97 4.73
C LEU A 19 2.31 -0.11 3.49
N GLN A 20 1.54 -0.60 2.51
CA GLN A 20 1.18 0.18 1.31
C GLN A 20 0.32 1.39 1.68
N LEU A 21 -0.62 1.26 2.60
CA LEU A 21 -1.42 2.39 3.09
C LEU A 21 -0.55 3.42 3.83
N LEU A 22 0.36 2.98 4.69
CA LEU A 22 1.30 3.88 5.36
C LEU A 22 2.21 4.60 4.35
N PHE A 23 2.68 3.88 3.34
CA PHE A 23 3.50 4.45 2.28
C PHE A 23 2.74 5.44 1.40
N SER A 24 1.46 5.18 1.11
CA SER A 24 0.57 6.14 0.44
C SER A 24 0.45 7.45 1.23
N VAL A 25 0.23 7.38 2.55
CA VAL A 25 0.19 8.58 3.41
C VAL A 25 1.53 9.31 3.40
N PHE A 26 2.64 8.58 3.46
CA PHE A 26 3.98 9.17 3.32
C PHE A 26 4.15 9.92 1.99
N LEU A 27 3.76 9.32 0.87
CA LEU A 27 3.85 9.96 -0.46
C LEU A 27 2.97 11.20 -0.58
N LEU A 28 1.79 11.18 0.05
CA LEU A 28 0.90 12.34 0.10
C LEU A 28 1.59 13.52 0.81
N LEU A 29 2.17 13.28 1.99
CA LEU A 29 2.80 14.33 2.81
C LEU A 29 4.15 14.80 2.22
N ARG A 30 4.93 13.90 1.62
CA ARG A 30 6.23 14.19 0.99
C ARG A 30 6.11 15.10 -0.23
N GLY A 31 4.98 15.07 -0.93
CA GLY A 31 4.79 15.72 -2.23
C GLY A 31 4.91 17.24 -2.27
N HIS A 32 5.09 17.90 -1.12
CA HIS A 32 5.29 19.34 -1.03
C HIS A 32 6.72 19.76 -1.40
N ASP A 33 7.72 18.98 -0.96
CA ASP A 33 9.14 19.35 -1.07
C ASP A 33 9.93 18.39 -1.96
N GLU A 34 9.42 17.18 -2.18
CA GLU A 34 10.12 16.09 -2.87
C GLU A 34 9.14 15.31 -3.78
N PRO A 35 9.65 14.44 -4.69
CA PRO A 35 8.78 13.61 -5.52
C PRO A 35 7.76 12.81 -4.69
N GLY A 36 6.48 12.96 -5.03
CA GLY A 36 5.34 12.43 -4.29
C GLY A 36 4.03 13.07 -4.76
N GLY A 37 3.08 13.25 -3.83
CA GLY A 37 1.84 14.00 -4.04
C GLY A 37 0.59 13.13 -4.14
N GLY A 38 -0.57 13.79 -4.23
CA GLY A 38 -1.88 13.15 -4.09
C GLY A 38 -2.22 12.10 -5.15
N PHE A 39 -1.78 12.30 -6.41
CA PHE A 39 -2.10 11.36 -7.49
C PHE A 39 -1.41 10.00 -7.29
N ILE A 40 -0.09 9.97 -7.10
CA ILE A 40 0.65 8.72 -6.87
C ILE A 40 0.27 8.10 -5.51
N ALA A 41 0.08 8.92 -4.47
CA ALA A 41 -0.43 8.42 -3.19
C ALA A 41 -1.78 7.71 -3.35
N GLY A 42 -2.70 8.29 -4.12
CA GLY A 42 -4.00 7.70 -4.44
C GLY A 42 -3.90 6.38 -5.22
N LEU A 43 -3.01 6.29 -6.21
CA LEU A 43 -2.77 5.05 -6.96
C LEU A 43 -2.20 3.93 -6.05
N VAL A 44 -1.28 4.26 -5.14
CA VAL A 44 -0.72 3.29 -4.19
C VAL A 44 -1.79 2.83 -3.19
N ALA A 45 -2.62 3.74 -2.69
CA ALA A 45 -3.73 3.37 -1.80
C ALA A 45 -4.79 2.50 -2.52
N ALA A 46 -5.09 2.77 -3.80
CA ALA A 46 -6.03 1.97 -4.57
C ALA A 46 -5.52 0.56 -4.87
N GLY A 47 -4.20 0.37 -4.90
CA GLY A 47 -3.55 -0.93 -5.07
C GLY A 47 -3.35 -1.72 -3.77
N ALA A 48 -3.59 -1.09 -2.61
CA ALA A 48 -3.69 -1.75 -1.33
C ALA A 48 -5.12 -2.29 -1.17
#